data_AF-A0A7W1F496-F1
#
_entry.id   AF-A0A7W1F496-F1
#
_cell.length_a   1.000
_cell.length_b   1.000
_cell.length_c   1.000
_cell.angle_alpha   90.00
_cell.angle_beta   90.00
_cell.angle_gamma   90.00
#
_symmetry.space_group_name_H-M   'P 1'
#
loop_
_entity.id
_entity.type
_entity.pdbx_description
1 polymer ?
#
loop_
_entity_poly.entity_id
_entity_poly.type
_entity_poly.pdbx_seq_one_letter_code
_entity_poly.pdbx_strand_id
1 'polypeptide(L)'
;RIAAHPAIPRIAMRATLLARSQFEEPEYVAYNKAYMYCDYRVEAVTAGTYAAKDVRVAQWVFLGRKLLTTSTREVGQAYDLLLEPFAAHPELADEQAYDTLEADPDRPVFWDVAPVAYPPPQPVAPDAAP
;
A
#
# COMPACT_ATOMS: atom_id res chain seq x y z
N ARG A 1 10.29 2.80 34.63
CA ARG A 1 8.85 2.66 34.29
C ARG A 1 8.75 2.92 32.80
N ILE A 2 8.63 1.90 31.96
CA ILE A 2 8.49 2.09 30.51
C ILE A 2 7.07 2.63 30.29
N ALA A 3 6.95 3.84 29.76
CA ALA A 3 5.67 4.40 29.38
C ALA A 3 5.07 3.50 28.29
N ALA A 4 3.86 2.99 28.50
CA ALA A 4 3.12 2.31 27.46
C ALA A 4 2.91 3.31 26.32
N HIS A 5 3.46 3.03 25.15
CA HIS A 5 3.13 3.82 23.97
C HIS A 5 1.63 3.67 23.71
N PRO A 6 0.88 4.77 23.51
CA PRO A 6 -0.53 4.67 23.17
C PRO A 6 -0.69 3.82 21.90
N ALA A 7 -1.66 2.91 21.91
CA ALA A 7 -1.92 2.05 20.76
C ALA A 7 -2.29 2.92 19.54
N ILE A 8 -1.65 2.65 18.41
CA ILE A 8 -1.95 3.35 17.15
C ILE A 8 -3.36 2.94 16.71
N PRO A 9 -4.27 3.91 16.42
CA PRO A 9 -5.62 3.59 15.96
C PRO A 9 -5.59 2.81 14.65
N ARG A 10 -6.36 1.71 14.60
CA ARG A 10 -6.50 0.87 13.41
C ARG A 10 -7.90 1.00 12.81
N ILE A 11 -7.95 0.97 11.48
CA ILE A 11 -9.19 0.96 10.71
C ILE A 11 -9.13 -0.24 9.77
N ALA A 12 -10.15 -1.09 9.81
CA ALA A 12 -10.36 -2.11 8.79
C ALA A 12 -11.48 -1.64 7.87
N MET A 13 -11.28 -1.74 6.56
CA MET A 13 -12.28 -1.33 5.58
C MET A 13 -12.18 -2.15 4.31
N ARG A 14 -13.29 -2.19 3.58
CA ARG A 14 -13.32 -2.62 2.19
C ARG A 14 -13.40 -1.39 1.29
N ALA A 15 -12.53 -1.33 0.29
CA ALA A 15 -12.42 -0.16 -0.57
C ALA A 15 -12.02 -0.53 -2.01
N THR A 16 -12.61 0.18 -2.99
CA THR A 16 -12.28 0.04 -4.41
C THR A 16 -11.08 0.90 -4.77
N LEU A 17 -10.07 0.32 -5.41
CA LEU A 17 -8.90 1.05 -5.91
C LEU A 17 -9.30 1.98 -7.05
N LEU A 18 -9.11 3.29 -6.89
CA LEU A 18 -9.40 4.31 -7.90
C LEU A 18 -8.18 4.62 -8.76
N ALA A 19 -7.02 4.75 -8.12
CA ALA A 19 -5.77 5.10 -8.78
C ALA A 19 -4.58 4.55 -7.98
N ARG A 20 -3.47 4.30 -8.67
CA ARG A 20 -2.21 3.86 -8.07
C ARG A 20 -1.04 4.56 -8.74
N SER A 21 -0.01 4.87 -7.95
CA SER A 21 1.22 5.42 -8.49
C SER A 21 1.88 4.44 -9.46
N GLN A 22 2.57 5.00 -10.45
CA GLN A 22 3.49 4.25 -11.29
C GLN A 22 4.78 4.03 -10.51
N PHE A 23 5.39 2.85 -10.68
CA PHE A 23 6.63 2.51 -10.02
C PHE A 23 7.57 1.80 -11.00
N GLU A 24 8.87 1.91 -10.75
CA GLU A 24 9.88 1.21 -11.54
C GLU A 24 10.13 -0.19 -10.97
N GLU A 25 10.28 -1.19 -11.84
CA GLU A 25 10.53 -2.55 -11.38
C GLU A 25 11.82 -2.66 -10.55
N PRO A 26 11.85 -3.55 -9.54
CA PRO A 26 12.98 -3.66 -8.63
C PRO A 26 14.30 -3.94 -9.35
N GLU A 27 14.29 -4.52 -10.56
CA GLU A 27 15.49 -4.77 -11.35
C GLU A 27 16.19 -3.51 -11.87
N TYR A 28 15.44 -2.42 -12.10
CA TYR A 28 15.96 -1.17 -12.67
C TYR A 28 16.41 -0.14 -11.61
N VAL A 29 16.16 -0.41 -10.34
CA VAL A 29 16.44 0.54 -9.24
C VAL A 29 17.50 0.01 -8.27
N ALA A 30 18.20 0.95 -7.62
CA ALA A 30 19.30 0.65 -6.70
C ALA A 30 18.86 0.28 -5.28
N TYR A 31 17.65 0.66 -4.88
CA TYR A 31 17.08 0.36 -3.57
C TYR A 31 16.40 -1.01 -3.55
N ASN A 32 16.31 -1.61 -2.36
CA ASN A 32 15.79 -2.97 -2.18
C ASN A 32 14.34 -3.02 -1.68
N LYS A 33 13.77 -1.88 -1.27
CA LYS A 33 12.39 -1.73 -0.84
C LYS A 33 11.86 -0.37 -1.26
N ALA A 34 10.56 -0.33 -1.54
CA ALA A 34 9.83 0.91 -1.78
C ALA A 34 8.34 0.69 -1.53
N TYR A 35 7.64 1.77 -1.23
CA TYR A 35 6.18 1.80 -1.15
C TYR A 35 5.61 2.74 -2.22
N MET A 36 4.32 2.58 -2.50
CA MET A 36 3.60 3.42 -3.45
C MET A 36 2.33 3.98 -2.82
N TYR A 37 1.90 5.15 -3.27
CA TYR A 37 0.60 5.70 -2.91
C TYR A 37 -0.49 5.20 -3.85
N CYS A 38 -1.67 4.93 -3.29
CA CYS A 38 -2.88 4.51 -3.98
C CYS A 38 -4.09 5.23 -3.41
N ASP A 39 -4.99 5.67 -4.27
CA ASP A 39 -6.25 6.28 -3.89
C ASP A 39 -7.37 5.23 -3.96
N TYR A 40 -8.16 5.13 -2.90
CA TYR A 40 -9.27 4.21 -2.79
C TYR A 40 -10.56 4.96 -2.47
N ARG A 41 -11.68 4.41 -2.96
CA ARG A 41 -13.03 4.77 -2.53
C ARG A 41 -13.50 3.76 -1.50
N VAL A 42 -13.86 4.24 -0.33
CA VAL A 42 -14.36 3.45 0.78
C VAL A 42 -15.76 2.93 0.46
N GLU A 43 -15.93 1.63 0.54
CA GLU A 43 -17.24 0.96 0.38
C GLU A 43 -17.88 0.72 1.73
N ALA A 44 -17.11 0.20 2.67
CA ALA A 44 -17.57 -0.10 4.02
C ALA A 44 -16.40 -0.08 5.01
N VAL A 45 -16.61 0.56 6.17
CA VAL A 45 -15.72 0.43 7.32
C VAL A 45 -16.17 -0.80 8.11
N THR A 46 -15.29 -1.79 8.23
CA THR A 46 -15.58 -3.06 8.91
C THR A 46 -15.11 -3.07 10.37
N ALA A 47 -14.13 -2.23 10.72
CA ALA A 47 -13.74 -1.94 12.10
C ALA A 47 -13.07 -0.56 12.22
N GLY A 48 -13.20 0.08 13.39
CA GLY A 48 -12.70 1.44 13.61
C GLY A 48 -13.65 2.52 13.07
N THR A 49 -13.14 3.74 12.89
CA THR A 49 -13.94 4.90 12.46
C THR A 49 -13.27 5.61 11.29
N TYR A 50 -14.02 5.80 10.21
CA TYR A 50 -13.62 6.61 9.07
C TYR A 50 -14.86 7.22 8.41
N ALA A 51 -14.84 8.53 8.14
CA ALA A 51 -16.02 9.25 7.68
C ALA A 51 -15.92 9.76 6.24
N ALA A 52 -14.71 9.88 5.70
CA ALA A 52 -14.52 10.32 4.31
C ALA A 52 -14.86 9.18 3.33
N LYS A 53 -15.18 9.57 2.09
CA LYS A 53 -15.51 8.62 1.02
C LYS A 53 -14.28 8.06 0.34
N ASP A 54 -13.19 8.81 0.32
CA ASP A 54 -11.96 8.46 -0.37
C ASP A 54 -10.79 8.53 0.60
N VAL A 55 -9.82 7.65 0.43
CA VAL A 55 -8.64 7.51 1.29
C VAL A 55 -7.39 7.31 0.45
N ARG A 56 -6.29 7.98 0.81
CA ARG A 56 -4.97 7.69 0.24
C ARG A 56 -4.22 6.71 1.14
N VAL A 57 -3.70 5.66 0.53
CA VAL A 57 -3.03 4.56 1.22
C VAL A 57 -1.64 4.38 0.63
N ALA A 58 -0.63 4.54 1.49
CA ALA A 58 0.72 4.09 1.24
C ALA A 58 0.82 2.58 1.55
N GLN A 59 1.40 1.83 0.62
CA GLN A 59 1.55 0.37 0.75
C GLN A 59 2.86 -0.08 0.10
N TRP A 60 3.53 -1.05 0.71
CA TRP A 60 4.73 -1.64 0.12
C TRP A 60 4.46 -2.12 -1.30
N VAL A 61 5.39 -1.87 -2.23
CA VAL A 61 5.31 -2.38 -3.61
C VAL A 61 6.30 -3.53 -3.84
N PHE A 62 7.49 -3.44 -3.25
CA PHE A 62 8.44 -4.53 -3.19
C PHE A 62 9.28 -4.49 -1.92
N LEU A 63 9.74 -5.66 -1.48
CA LEU A 63 10.64 -5.84 -0.33
C LEU A 63 11.73 -6.85 -0.70
N GLY A 64 12.99 -6.52 -0.42
CA GLY A 64 14.13 -7.37 -0.78
C GLY A 64 14.20 -7.64 -2.29
N ARG A 65 13.86 -6.64 -3.11
CA ARG A 65 13.75 -6.74 -4.59
C ARG A 65 12.69 -7.72 -5.10
N LYS A 66 11.74 -8.16 -4.26
CA LYS A 66 10.63 -9.02 -4.66
C LYS A 66 9.32 -8.24 -4.62
N LEU A 67 8.58 -8.28 -5.73
CA LEU A 67 7.24 -7.70 -5.85
C LEU A 67 6.27 -8.35 -4.85
N LEU A 68 5.36 -7.54 -4.31
CA LEU A 68 4.30 -7.97 -3.39
C LEU A 68 2.94 -8.01 -4.10
N THR A 69 1.95 -8.71 -3.52
CA THR A 69 0.59 -8.78 -4.08
C THR A 69 -0.07 -7.39 -4.23
N THR A 70 0.33 -6.43 -3.42
CA THR A 70 -0.07 -5.02 -3.54
C THR A 70 0.35 -4.40 -4.88
N SER A 71 1.51 -4.79 -5.44
CA SER A 71 1.99 -4.31 -6.74
C SER A 71 1.14 -4.80 -7.92
N THR A 72 0.32 -5.84 -7.71
CA THR A 72 -0.56 -6.43 -8.72
C THR A 72 -2.02 -6.01 -8.53
N ARG A 73 -2.34 -5.10 -7.60
CA ARG A 73 -3.71 -4.61 -7.41
C ARG A 73 -4.19 -3.82 -8.63
N GLU A 74 -5.41 -4.07 -9.07
CA GLU A 74 -6.00 -3.50 -10.29
C GLU A 74 -6.98 -2.38 -9.95
N VAL A 75 -6.92 -1.30 -10.75
CA VAL A 75 -7.90 -0.21 -10.65
C VAL A 75 -9.30 -0.74 -10.95
N GLY A 76 -10.27 -0.32 -10.15
CA GLY A 76 -11.67 -0.76 -10.22
C GLY A 76 -11.98 -2.01 -9.39
N GLN A 77 -10.99 -2.68 -8.81
CA GLN A 77 -11.20 -3.83 -7.93
C GLN A 77 -11.26 -3.41 -6.45
N ALA A 78 -12.03 -4.17 -5.68
CA ALA A 78 -12.23 -3.95 -4.24
C ALA A 78 -11.33 -4.84 -3.38
N TYR A 79 -10.68 -4.22 -2.40
CA TYR A 79 -9.71 -4.85 -1.51
C TYR A 79 -10.07 -4.61 -0.05
N ASP A 80 -9.76 -5.59 0.79
CA ASP A 80 -9.80 -5.41 2.24
C ASP A 80 -8.47 -4.80 2.68
N LEU A 81 -8.57 -3.73 3.46
CA LEU A 81 -7.45 -2.92 3.93
C LEU A 81 -7.42 -2.90 5.45
N LEU A 82 -6.21 -2.88 6.01
CA LEU A 82 -5.98 -2.66 7.43
C LEU A 82 -5.03 -1.47 7.58
N LEU A 83 -5.55 -0.37 8.12
CA LEU A 83 -4.91 0.94 8.00
C LEU A 83 -4.55 1.52 9.37
N GLU A 84 -3.38 2.15 9.43
CA GLU A 84 -2.93 3.04 10.51
C GLU A 84 -2.63 4.44 9.94
N PRO A 85 -2.76 5.55 10.69
CA PRO A 85 -2.38 6.87 10.19
C PRO A 85 -0.93 6.90 9.75
N PHE A 86 -0.63 7.40 8.55
CA PHE A 86 0.75 7.38 8.02
C PHE A 86 1.74 8.13 8.92
N ALA A 87 1.29 9.24 9.53
CA ALA A 87 2.09 10.02 10.48
C ALA A 87 2.50 9.25 11.75
N ALA A 88 1.89 8.09 12.04
CA ALA A 88 2.27 7.21 13.13
C ALA A 88 3.47 6.31 12.79
N HIS A 89 3.96 6.35 11.55
CA HIS A 89 5.08 5.54 11.04
C HIS A 89 6.28 6.40 10.62
N PRO A 90 6.94 7.10 11.56
CA PRO A 90 8.10 7.93 11.24
C PRO A 90 9.27 7.14 10.62
N GLU A 91 9.34 5.83 10.84
CA GLU A 91 10.30 4.92 10.22
C GLU A 91 10.20 4.86 8.69
N LEU A 92 9.07 5.27 8.11
CA LEU A 92 8.86 5.28 6.66
C LEU A 92 9.40 6.56 5.98
N ALA A 93 9.77 7.59 6.75
CA ALA A 93 10.19 8.87 6.19
C ALA A 93 11.48 8.78 5.36
N ASP A 94 12.34 7.82 5.67
CA ASP A 94 13.61 7.58 4.96
C ASP A 94 13.48 6.51 3.85
N GLU A 95 12.27 5.97 3.64
CA GLU A 95 12.02 4.91 2.67
C GLU A 95 11.65 5.47 1.30
N GLN A 96 11.94 4.71 0.24
CA GLN A 96 11.63 5.14 -1.11
C GLN A 96 10.13 5.06 -1.40
N ALA A 97 9.59 6.17 -1.91
CA ALA A 97 8.18 6.36 -2.16
C ALA A 97 7.93 6.68 -3.63
N TYR A 98 6.96 6.01 -4.23
CA TYR A 98 6.38 6.41 -5.50
C TYR A 98 5.07 7.15 -5.26
N ASP A 99 5.07 8.45 -5.53
CA ASP A 99 3.87 9.28 -5.60
C ASP A 99 3.78 9.95 -6.97
N THR A 100 3.00 9.34 -7.87
CA THR A 100 2.71 9.92 -9.19
C THR A 100 1.25 10.31 -9.31
N LEU A 101 0.53 10.39 -8.19
CA LEU A 101 -0.87 10.77 -8.15
C LEU A 101 -1.01 12.29 -8.07
N GLU A 102 -2.22 12.78 -8.35
CA GLU A 102 -2.52 14.20 -8.14
C GLU A 102 -2.35 14.55 -6.66
N ALA A 103 -1.70 15.69 -6.40
CA ALA A 103 -1.46 16.18 -5.06
C ALA A 103 -2.77 16.69 -4.45
N ASP A 104 -3.11 16.17 -3.26
CA ASP A 104 -4.28 16.60 -2.50
C ASP A 104 -3.85 16.75 -1.03
N PRO A 105 -3.50 17.97 -0.57
CA PRO A 105 -2.95 18.20 0.77
C PRO A 105 -3.96 17.97 1.89
N ASP A 106 -5.27 18.02 1.59
CA ASP A 106 -6.34 17.83 2.57
C ASP A 106 -6.72 16.35 2.73
N ARG A 107 -6.23 15.48 1.83
CA ARG A 107 -6.52 14.06 1.87
C ARG A 107 -5.68 13.35 2.94
N PRO A 108 -6.32 12.68 3.91
CA PRO A 108 -5.57 11.96 4.92
C PRO A 108 -4.88 10.73 4.30
N VAL A 109 -3.61 10.55 4.66
CA VAL A 109 -2.78 9.44 4.22
C VAL A 109 -2.70 8.39 5.32
N PHE A 110 -2.94 7.14 4.93
CA PHE A 110 -2.84 5.97 5.78
C PHE A 110 -1.77 5.02 5.29
N TRP A 111 -1.27 4.18 6.19
CA TRP A 111 -0.35 3.11 5.91
C TRP A 111 -1.08 1.75 5.96
N ASP A 112 -0.91 0.92 4.93
CA ASP A 112 -1.43 -0.45 4.92
C ASP A 112 -0.54 -1.36 5.79
N VAL A 113 -1.06 -1.72 6.96
CA VAL A 113 -0.43 -2.63 7.93
C VAL A 113 -0.91 -4.07 7.78
N ALA A 114 -1.65 -4.39 6.71
CA ALA A 114 -1.98 -5.77 6.41
C ALA A 114 -0.71 -6.62 6.24
N PRO A 115 -0.75 -7.92 6.60
CA PRO A 115 0.38 -8.81 6.38
C PRO A 115 0.85 -8.78 4.93
N VAL A 116 2.16 -8.62 4.73
CA VAL A 116 2.76 -8.65 3.39
C VAL A 116 2.59 -10.05 2.79
N ALA A 117 2.15 -10.09 1.54
CA ALA A 117 2.01 -11.31 0.76
C ALA A 117 2.79 -11.19 -0.55
N TYR A 118 3.42 -12.31 -0.95
CA TYR A 118 4.03 -12.42 -2.26
C TYR A 118 3.00 -12.96 -3.25
N PRO A 119 3.02 -12.49 -4.51
CA PRO A 119 2.19 -13.08 -5.54
C PRO A 119 2.56 -14.56 -5.71
N PRO A 120 1.61 -15.43 -6.10
CA PRO A 120 1.93 -16.80 -6.43
C PRO A 120 3.00 -16.83 -7.54
N PRO A 121 3.89 -17.84 -7.58
CA PRO A 121 4.85 -17.98 -8.66
C PRO A 121 4.09 -17.92 -9.99
N GLN A 122 4.45 -16.97 -10.86
CA GLN A 122 3.89 -16.98 -12.21
C GLN A 122 4.39 -18.25 -12.91
N PRO A 123 3.52 -18.97 -13.65
CA PRO A 123 4.00 -20.04 -14.51
C PRO A 123 5.05 -19.46 -15.45
N VAL A 124 6.28 -19.96 -15.37
CA VAL A 124 7.25 -19.69 -16.43
C VAL A 124 6.63 -20.23 -17.71
N ALA A 125 6.35 -19.36 -18.68
CA ALA A 125 5.98 -19.82 -20.01
C ALA A 125 7.08 -20.80 -20.44
N PRO A 126 6.75 -22.04 -20.83
CA PRO A 126 7.78 -22.95 -21.31
C PRO A 126 8.50 -22.23 -22.45
N ASP A 127 9.82 -22.13 -22.33
CA ASP A 127 10.69 -21.62 -23.39
C ASP A 127 10.18 -22.19 -24.70
N ALA A 128 9.76 -21.31 -25.61
CA ALA A 128 9.51 -21.70 -26.97
C ALA A 128 10.88 -22.11 -27.54
N ALA A 129 11.21 -23.39 -27.38
CA ALA A 129 12.40 -23.97 -27.95
C ALA A 129 12.39 -23.73 -29.48
N PRO A 130 13.54 -23.40 -30.07
CA PRO A 130 13.65 -22.96 -31.46
C PRO A 130 13.21 -24.02 -32.48
#